data_AF-A0A365Z6T9-F1
#
_entry.id   AF-A0A365Z6T9-F1
#
_cell.length_a   1.000
_cell.length_b   1.000
_cell.length_c   1.000
_cell.angle_alpha   90.00
_cell.angle_beta   90.00
_cell.angle_gamma   90.00
#
_symmetry.space_group_name_H-M   'P 1'
#
loop_
_entity.id
_entity.type
_entity.pdbx_description
1 polymer ?
#
loop_
_entity_poly.entity_id
_entity_poly.type
_entity_poly.pdbx_seq_one_letter_code
_entity_poly.pdbx_strand_id
1 'polypeptide(L)'
;MTEVREGLDPAKVEDFLREELARGDAALARTETKASMLLAVFSPIVTVGLALLPGATTPLPALLAFWAALTLLATALLLLLWSVRPRLRGSGFAVYGTLSDAELAERITDLARDPQRWHRERLLAVVRLGAKKFRLLRVATNLIIAALLCAIAAGVVAASA
;
A
#
# COMPACT_ATOMS: atom_id res chain seq x y z
N MET A 1 23.76 -26.67 27.52
CA MET A 1 23.02 -26.14 26.35
C MET A 1 21.52 -26.30 26.60
N THR A 2 21.06 -25.69 27.69
CA THR A 2 19.73 -25.89 28.28
C THR A 2 19.69 -24.82 29.38
N GLU A 3 18.80 -23.84 29.28
CA GLU A 3 18.43 -22.80 30.28
C GLU A 3 18.22 -21.42 29.59
N VAL A 4 17.33 -21.35 28.59
CA VAL A 4 16.70 -20.06 28.17
C VAL A 4 15.22 -20.32 27.86
N ARG A 5 14.57 -21.11 28.70
CA ARG A 5 13.12 -21.31 28.65
C ARG A 5 12.52 -20.89 29.99
N GLU A 6 12.93 -19.70 30.46
CA GLU A 6 12.03 -18.90 31.29
C GLU A 6 10.73 -18.80 30.48
N GLY A 7 9.69 -19.49 30.96
CA GLY A 7 8.39 -19.48 30.32
C GLY A 7 7.95 -18.03 30.23
N LEU A 8 7.93 -17.48 29.02
CA LEU A 8 7.39 -16.15 28.80
C LEU A 8 5.98 -16.13 29.41
N ASP A 9 5.79 -15.21 30.35
CA ASP A 9 4.50 -14.97 30.98
C ASP A 9 3.43 -14.81 29.88
N PRO A 10 2.41 -15.68 29.84
CA PRO A 10 1.41 -15.66 28.78
C PRO A 10 0.68 -14.32 28.70
N ALA A 11 0.55 -13.58 29.81
CA ALA A 11 -0.01 -12.23 29.79
C ALA A 11 0.92 -11.24 29.05
N LYS A 12 2.24 -11.29 29.32
CA LYS A 12 3.21 -10.43 28.62
C LYS A 12 3.29 -10.72 27.12
N VAL A 13 3.18 -11.99 26.72
CA VAL A 13 3.15 -12.37 25.30
C VAL A 13 1.92 -11.80 24.61
N GLU A 14 0.77 -11.87 25.27
CA GLU A 14 -0.48 -11.34 24.75
C GLU A 14 -0.43 -9.82 24.58
N ASP A 15 0.04 -9.10 25.61
CA ASP A 15 0.23 -7.66 25.56
C ASP A 15 1.18 -7.24 24.44
N PHE A 16 2.31 -7.95 24.30
CA PHE A 16 3.26 -7.71 23.22
C PHE A 16 2.63 -7.91 21.83
N LEU A 17 1.90 -9.02 21.63
CA LEU A 17 1.23 -9.30 20.35
C LEU A 17 0.18 -8.24 20.03
N ARG A 18 -0.58 -7.79 21.03
CA ARG A 18 -1.58 -6.74 20.90
C ARG A 18 -0.96 -5.41 20.49
N GLU A 19 0.17 -5.07 21.10
CA GLU A 19 0.92 -3.86 20.77
C GLU A 19 1.48 -3.90 19.35
N GLU A 20 2.10 -5.01 18.94
CA GLU A 20 2.61 -5.21 17.57
C GLU A 20 1.50 -5.12 16.52
N LEU A 21 0.32 -5.70 16.82
CA LEU A 21 -0.86 -5.58 15.97
C LEU A 21 -1.32 -4.12 15.83
N ALA A 22 -1.42 -3.39 16.93
CA ALA A 22 -1.78 -1.97 16.90
C ALA A 22 -0.78 -1.14 16.10
N ARG A 23 0.53 -1.41 16.26
CA ARG A 23 1.59 -0.77 15.46
C ARG A 23 1.47 -1.10 13.97
N GLY A 24 1.17 -2.35 13.63
CA GLY A 24 0.94 -2.80 12.25
C GLY A 24 -0.27 -2.13 11.60
N ASP A 25 -1.41 -2.10 12.29
CA ASP A 25 -2.64 -1.44 11.82
C ASP A 25 -2.42 0.07 11.63
N ALA A 26 -1.75 0.73 12.57
CA ALA A 26 -1.39 2.14 12.43
C ALA A 26 -0.45 2.40 11.24
N ALA A 27 0.52 1.52 10.99
CA ALA A 27 1.42 1.64 9.85
C ALA A 27 0.70 1.43 8.50
N LEU A 28 -0.26 0.50 8.45
CA LEU A 28 -1.13 0.28 7.29
C LEU A 28 -2.00 1.51 7.02
N ALA A 29 -2.68 2.05 8.05
CA ALA A 29 -3.51 3.23 7.92
C ALA A 29 -2.71 4.43 7.37
N ARG A 30 -1.51 4.70 7.92
CA ARG A 30 -0.61 5.75 7.40
C ARG A 30 -0.21 5.52 5.95
N THR A 31 -0.02 4.27 5.53
CA THR A 31 0.34 3.92 4.15
C THR A 31 -0.84 4.20 3.20
N GLU A 32 -2.06 3.89 3.62
CA GLU A 32 -3.28 4.18 2.85
C GLU A 32 -3.51 5.69 2.73
N THR A 33 -3.33 6.45 3.81
CA THR A 33 -3.40 7.93 3.75
C THR A 33 -2.39 8.50 2.74
N LYS A 34 -1.14 8.05 2.77
CA LYS A 34 -0.13 8.48 1.80
C LYS A 34 -0.51 8.14 0.36
N ALA A 35 -1.04 6.94 0.13
CA ALA A 35 -1.47 6.53 -1.21
C ALA A 35 -2.62 7.39 -1.73
N SER A 36 -3.64 7.66 -0.90
CA SER A 36 -4.76 8.54 -1.24
C SER A 36 -4.32 9.98 -1.51
N MET A 37 -3.39 10.52 -0.72
CA MET A 37 -2.83 11.86 -0.94
C MET A 37 -2.08 11.93 -2.28
N LEU A 38 -1.22 10.96 -2.58
CA LEU A 38 -0.50 10.91 -3.86
C LEU A 38 -1.48 10.80 -5.04
N LEU A 39 -2.52 9.97 -4.93
CA LEU A 39 -3.57 9.88 -5.95
C LEU A 39 -4.27 11.24 -6.14
N ALA A 40 -4.67 11.90 -5.06
CA ALA A 40 -5.35 13.19 -5.13
C ALA A 40 -4.49 14.28 -5.79
N VAL A 41 -3.19 14.32 -5.47
CA VAL A 41 -2.26 15.33 -6.00
C VAL A 41 -1.91 15.07 -7.47
N PHE A 42 -1.62 13.82 -7.84
CA PHE A 42 -1.06 13.51 -9.16
C PHE A 42 -2.09 13.11 -10.22
N SER A 43 -3.31 12.71 -9.85
CA SER A 43 -4.35 12.39 -10.85
C SER A 43 -4.72 13.60 -11.71
N PRO A 44 -4.93 14.82 -11.16
CA PRO A 44 -5.20 16.00 -11.98
C PRO A 44 -4.04 16.34 -12.93
N ILE A 45 -2.80 16.12 -12.49
CA ILE A 45 -1.59 16.40 -13.30
C ILE A 45 -1.57 15.52 -14.55
N VAL A 46 -1.94 14.24 -14.44
CA VAL A 46 -2.05 13.35 -15.61
C VAL A 46 -3.15 13.83 -16.56
N THR A 47 -4.32 14.23 -16.03
CA THR A 47 -5.44 14.74 -16.85
C THR A 47 -5.04 16.00 -17.62
N VAL A 48 -4.41 16.96 -16.93
CA VAL A 48 -3.96 18.21 -17.53
C VAL A 48 -2.83 17.94 -18.53
N GLY A 49 -1.87 17.08 -18.19
CA GLY A 49 -0.81 16.67 -19.11
C GLY A 49 -1.37 16.07 -20.39
N LEU A 50 -2.34 15.15 -20.29
CA LEU A 50 -2.96 14.54 -21.47
C LEU A 50 -3.73 15.55 -22.34
N ALA A 51 -4.34 16.57 -21.72
CA ALA A 51 -5.00 17.65 -22.44
C ALA A 51 -4.01 18.60 -23.13
N LEU A 52 -2.81 18.77 -22.56
CA LEU A 52 -1.73 19.58 -23.11
C LEU A 52 -0.82 18.72 -24.00
N LEU A 53 -1.34 18.32 -25.16
CA LEU A 53 -0.51 17.62 -26.15
C LEU A 53 0.55 18.57 -26.72
N PRO A 54 1.81 18.14 -26.83
CA PRO A 54 2.86 18.95 -27.45
C PRO A 54 2.51 19.25 -28.91
N GLY A 55 2.70 20.50 -29.34
CA GLY A 55 2.41 20.94 -30.70
C GLY A 55 3.38 20.36 -31.73
N ALA A 56 3.02 20.46 -33.02
CA ALA A 56 3.79 19.90 -34.14
C ALA A 56 5.23 20.45 -34.26
N THR A 57 5.52 21.60 -33.64
CA THR A 57 6.84 22.24 -33.62
C THR A 57 7.71 21.79 -32.45
N THR A 58 7.23 20.88 -31.58
CA THR A 58 7.99 20.42 -30.42
C THR A 58 9.17 19.55 -30.87
N PRO A 59 10.40 19.80 -30.39
CA PRO A 59 11.55 18.96 -30.73
C PRO A 59 11.32 17.53 -30.26
N LEU A 60 11.69 16.54 -31.10
CA LEU A 60 11.46 15.12 -30.83
C LEU A 60 11.96 14.66 -29.44
N PRO A 61 13.13 15.09 -28.94
CA PRO A 61 13.59 14.66 -27.61
C PRO A 61 12.68 15.17 -26.47
N ALA A 62 12.12 16.38 -26.59
CA ALA A 62 11.16 16.88 -25.60
C ALA A 62 9.83 16.11 -25.64
N LEU A 63 9.36 15.76 -26.84
CA LEU A 63 8.18 14.93 -27.04
C LEU A 63 8.35 13.54 -26.38
N LEU A 64 9.50 12.89 -26.60
CA LEU A 64 9.79 11.58 -25.99
C LEU A 64 9.87 11.66 -24.46
N ALA A 65 10.53 12.68 -23.92
CA ALA A 65 10.64 12.89 -22.48
C ALA A 65 9.26 13.17 -21.84
N PHE A 66 8.39 13.92 -22.52
CA PHE A 66 7.03 14.18 -22.08
C PHE A 66 6.18 12.90 -21.99
N TRP A 67 6.18 12.07 -23.04
CA TRP A 67 5.45 10.80 -23.03
C TRP A 67 6.03 9.81 -22.02
N ALA A 68 7.34 9.78 -21.83
CA ALA A 68 7.98 9.00 -20.77
C ALA A 68 7.50 9.44 -19.38
N ALA A 69 7.44 10.75 -19.12
CA ALA A 69 6.92 11.29 -17.87
C ALA A 69 5.46 10.87 -17.64
N LEU A 70 4.61 11.02 -18.66
CA LEU A 70 3.19 10.72 -18.56
C LEU A 70 2.92 9.24 -18.32
N THR A 71 3.64 8.36 -19.02
CA THR A 71 3.51 6.90 -18.86
C THR A 71 4.00 6.41 -17.50
N LEU A 72 5.13 6.93 -17.01
CA LEU A 72 5.64 6.64 -15.67
C LEU A 72 4.65 7.09 -14.59
N LEU A 73 4.09 8.30 -14.73
CA LEU A 73 3.14 8.84 -13.78
C LEU A 73 1.83 8.03 -13.78
N ALA A 74 1.28 7.72 -14.96
CA ALA A 74 0.10 6.89 -15.08
C ALA A 74 0.31 5.49 -14.46
N THR A 75 1.46 4.87 -14.71
CA THR A 75 1.82 3.57 -14.11
C THR A 75 1.89 3.66 -12.58
N ALA A 76 2.48 4.73 -12.04
CA ALA A 76 2.52 4.97 -10.60
C ALA A 76 1.12 5.07 -10.00
N LEU A 77 0.21 5.83 -10.64
CA LEU A 77 -1.17 5.97 -10.18
C LEU A 77 -1.92 4.64 -10.20
N LEU A 78 -1.74 3.82 -11.24
CA LEU A 78 -2.34 2.48 -11.30
C LEU A 78 -1.83 1.57 -10.16
N LEU A 79 -0.55 1.65 -9.80
CA LEU A 79 -0.01 0.93 -8.65
C LEU A 79 -0.60 1.44 -7.32
N LEU A 80 -0.80 2.74 -7.18
CA LEU A 80 -1.45 3.33 -6.00
C LEU A 80 -2.91 2.89 -5.90
N LEU A 81 -3.67 2.93 -7.01
CA LEU A 81 -5.04 2.40 -7.08
C LEU A 81 -5.10 0.92 -6.70
N TRP A 82 -4.14 0.13 -7.19
CA TRP A 82 -4.04 -1.28 -6.82
C TRP A 82 -3.72 -1.49 -5.33
N SER A 83 -2.97 -0.57 -4.72
CA SER A 83 -2.62 -0.62 -3.30
C SER A 83 -3.84 -0.32 -2.40
N VAL A 84 -4.70 0.61 -2.80
CA VAL A 84 -5.93 0.97 -2.05
C VAL A 84 -7.11 0.01 -2.33
N ARG A 85 -7.02 -0.84 -3.35
CA ARG A 85 -8.06 -1.84 -3.66
C ARG A 85 -8.34 -2.72 -2.42
N PRO A 86 -9.60 -2.78 -1.93
CA PRO A 86 -9.93 -3.57 -0.75
C PRO A 86 -9.68 -5.06 -1.03
N ARG A 87 -8.80 -5.67 -0.24
CA ARG A 87 -8.51 -7.12 -0.30
C ARG A 87 -9.28 -7.81 0.80
N LEU A 88 -10.52 -8.20 0.49
CA LEU A 88 -11.37 -8.96 1.40
C LEU A 88 -11.07 -10.46 1.38
N ARG A 89 -10.40 -10.96 0.34
CA ARG A 89 -10.03 -12.39 0.24
C ARG A 89 -9.02 -12.76 1.34
N GLY A 90 -9.44 -13.66 2.23
CA GLY A 90 -8.63 -14.13 3.36
C GLY A 90 -8.61 -13.17 4.56
N SER A 91 -9.41 -12.10 4.55
CA SER A 91 -9.68 -11.36 5.79
C SER A 91 -10.74 -12.11 6.60
N GLY A 92 -10.63 -12.05 7.93
CA GLY A 92 -11.67 -12.61 8.81
C GLY A 92 -13.05 -12.06 8.47
N PHE A 93 -13.14 -10.85 7.92
CA PHE A 93 -14.39 -10.20 7.53
C PHE A 93 -15.18 -10.96 6.44
N ALA A 94 -14.49 -11.46 5.41
CA ALA A 94 -15.16 -12.26 4.38
C ALA A 94 -15.57 -13.65 4.90
N VAL A 95 -14.80 -14.21 5.83
CA VAL A 95 -15.13 -15.48 6.49
C VAL A 95 -16.33 -15.31 7.40
N TYR A 96 -16.39 -14.25 8.21
CA TYR A 96 -17.52 -13.98 9.10
C TYR A 96 -18.82 -13.72 8.34
N GLY A 97 -18.74 -13.11 7.15
CA GLY A 97 -19.91 -12.89 6.30
C GLY A 97 -20.54 -14.18 5.75
N THR A 98 -19.86 -15.32 5.82
CA THR A 98 -20.38 -16.63 5.37
C THR A 98 -20.85 -17.53 6.51
N LEU A 99 -20.64 -17.13 7.77
CA LEU A 99 -21.05 -17.90 8.95
C LEU A 99 -22.47 -17.54 9.36
N SER A 100 -23.24 -18.53 9.80
CA SER A 100 -24.45 -18.31 10.59
C SER A 100 -24.10 -17.74 11.98
N ASP A 101 -25.10 -17.19 12.67
CA ASP A 101 -24.92 -16.62 14.01
C ASP A 101 -24.38 -17.66 15.02
N ALA A 102 -24.88 -18.90 14.94
CA ALA A 102 -24.43 -20.00 15.78
C ALA A 102 -22.96 -20.37 15.53
N GLU A 103 -22.55 -20.47 14.25
CA GLU A 103 -21.17 -20.75 13.87
C GLU A 103 -20.22 -19.60 14.25
N LEU A 104 -20.68 -18.35 14.17
CA LEU A 104 -19.92 -17.19 14.61
C LEU A 104 -19.71 -17.22 16.14
N ALA A 105 -20.76 -17.53 16.91
CA ALA A 105 -20.67 -17.64 18.37
C ALA A 105 -19.72 -18.77 18.81
N GLU A 106 -19.81 -19.93 18.16
CA GLU A 106 -18.88 -21.05 18.39
C GLU A 106 -17.45 -20.63 18.08
N ARG A 107 -17.23 -19.96 16.94
CA ARG A 107 -15.91 -19.48 16.54
C ARG A 107 -15.35 -18.46 17.54
N ILE A 108 -16.15 -17.52 18.03
CA ILE A 108 -15.74 -16.55 19.05
C ILE A 108 -15.36 -17.27 20.35
N THR A 109 -16.12 -18.30 20.73
CA THR A 109 -15.85 -19.10 21.93
C THR A 109 -14.52 -19.86 21.79
N ASP A 110 -14.25 -20.45 20.63
CA ASP A 110 -12.97 -21.10 20.34
C ASP A 110 -11.79 -20.12 20.36
N LEU A 111 -11.98 -18.92 19.81
CA LEU A 111 -10.97 -17.85 19.86
C LEU A 111 -10.71 -17.39 21.29
N ALA A 112 -11.73 -17.35 22.14
CA ALA A 112 -11.58 -17.01 23.56
C ALA A 112 -10.80 -18.06 24.36
N ARG A 113 -10.76 -19.32 23.91
CA ARG A 113 -9.96 -20.38 24.55
C ARG A 113 -8.46 -20.24 24.28
N ASP A 114 -8.06 -19.64 23.16
CA ASP A 114 -6.65 -19.37 22.82
C ASP A 114 -6.50 -18.01 22.09
N PRO A 115 -6.55 -16.89 22.84
CA PRO A 115 -6.37 -15.55 22.27
C PRO A 115 -5.02 -15.35 21.59
N GLN A 116 -3.96 -15.96 22.14
CA GLN A 116 -2.60 -15.82 21.62
C GLN A 116 -2.48 -16.35 20.20
N ARG A 117 -3.08 -17.51 19.92
CA ARG A 117 -3.09 -18.06 18.56
C ARG A 117 -3.76 -17.10 17.58
N TRP A 118 -4.90 -16.51 17.95
CA TRP A 118 -5.60 -15.54 17.12
C TRP A 118 -4.73 -14.32 16.81
N HIS A 119 -4.10 -13.76 17.84
CA HIS A 119 -3.22 -12.59 17.69
C HIS A 119 -2.01 -12.89 16.80
N ARG A 120 -1.39 -14.07 16.93
CA ARG A 120 -0.28 -14.52 16.06
C ARG A 120 -0.71 -14.67 14.60
N GLU A 121 -1.83 -15.34 14.35
CA GLU A 121 -2.38 -15.51 12.99
C GLU A 121 -2.69 -14.14 12.34
N ARG A 122 -3.29 -13.23 13.11
CA ARG A 122 -3.59 -11.87 12.66
C ARG A 122 -2.34 -11.06 12.40
N LEU A 123 -1.31 -11.16 13.25
CA LEU A 123 -0.05 -10.45 13.08
C LEU A 123 0.65 -10.90 11.79
N LEU A 124 0.68 -12.21 11.51
CA LEU A 124 1.21 -12.73 10.26
C LEU A 124 0.45 -12.19 9.03
N ALA A 125 -0.87 -12.07 9.11
CA ALA A 125 -1.67 -11.49 8.04
C ALA A 125 -1.35 -10.00 7.82
N VAL A 126 -1.28 -9.22 8.90
CA VAL A 126 -0.95 -7.79 8.88
C VAL A 126 0.46 -7.55 8.31
N VAL A 127 1.46 -8.30 8.77
CA VAL A 127 2.85 -8.18 8.30
C VAL A 127 2.96 -8.51 6.81
N ARG A 128 2.33 -9.61 6.36
CA ARG A 128 2.35 -10.02 4.94
C ARG A 128 1.65 -9.01 4.04
N LEU A 129 0.52 -8.45 4.48
CA LEU A 129 -0.21 -7.43 3.74
C LEU A 129 0.57 -6.11 3.71
N GLY A 130 1.08 -5.69 4.86
CA GLY A 130 1.91 -4.51 5.03
C GLY A 130 3.13 -4.52 4.12
N ALA A 131 3.91 -5.60 4.13
CA ALA A 131 5.09 -5.73 3.27
C ALA A 131 4.76 -5.53 1.78
N LYS A 132 3.63 -6.08 1.32
CA LYS A 132 3.17 -5.91 -0.07
C LYS A 132 2.78 -4.46 -0.36
N LYS A 133 2.00 -3.81 0.51
CA LYS A 133 1.56 -2.41 0.35
C LYS A 133 2.74 -1.44 0.41
N PHE A 134 3.67 -1.63 1.35
CA PHE A 134 4.89 -0.83 1.45
C PHE A 134 5.76 -0.93 0.19
N ARG A 135 5.91 -2.13 -0.37
CA ARG A 135 6.67 -2.32 -1.61
C ARG A 135 6.00 -1.61 -2.79
N LEU A 136 4.68 -1.74 -2.94
CA LEU A 136 3.93 -1.05 -4.00
C LEU A 136 4.04 0.46 -3.87
N LEU A 137 3.90 1.00 -2.65
CA LEU A 137 4.05 2.43 -2.39
C LEU A 137 5.47 2.92 -2.74
N ARG A 138 6.51 2.17 -2.36
CA ARG A 138 7.90 2.52 -2.70
C ARG A 138 8.13 2.56 -4.20
N VAL A 139 7.63 1.56 -4.94
CA VAL A 139 7.75 1.53 -6.40
C VAL A 139 6.99 2.71 -7.03
N ALA A 140 5.76 2.98 -6.57
CA ALA A 140 4.97 4.11 -7.07
C ALA A 140 5.68 5.45 -6.81
N THR A 141 6.24 5.67 -5.61
CA THR A 141 6.99 6.89 -5.30
C THR A 141 8.22 7.04 -6.20
N ASN A 142 8.97 5.97 -6.46
CA ASN A 142 10.12 6.02 -7.36
C ASN A 142 9.71 6.37 -8.80
N LEU A 143 8.59 5.82 -9.28
CA LEU A 143 8.04 6.15 -10.60
C LEU A 143 7.58 7.61 -10.68
N ILE A 144 6.98 8.15 -9.62
CA ILE A 144 6.61 9.58 -9.55
C ILE A 144 7.86 10.46 -9.63
N ILE A 145 8.93 10.11 -8.91
CA ILE A 145 10.20 10.84 -8.97
C ILE A 145 10.78 10.79 -10.39
N ALA A 146 10.83 9.60 -11.00
CA ALA A 146 11.31 9.45 -12.37
C ALA A 146 10.46 10.24 -13.37
N ALA A 147 9.13 10.20 -13.23
CA ALA A 147 8.21 10.97 -14.06
C ALA A 147 8.47 12.47 -13.96
N LEU A 148 8.68 12.99 -12.74
CA LEU A 148 8.99 14.40 -12.51
C LEU A 148 10.30 14.81 -13.18
N LEU A 149 11.35 13.98 -13.07
CA LEU A 149 12.63 14.23 -13.74
C LEU A 149 12.47 14.26 -15.26
N CYS A 150 11.72 13.32 -15.84
CA CYS A 150 11.41 13.31 -17.28
C CYS A 150 10.62 14.56 -17.70
N ALA A 151 9.65 15.00 -16.90
CA ALA A 151 8.86 16.21 -17.19
C ALA A 151 9.72 17.48 -17.16
N ILE A 152 10.62 17.60 -16.19
CA ILE A 152 11.58 18.71 -16.12
C ILE A 152 12.50 18.69 -17.34
N ALA A 153 13.06 17.53 -17.69
CA ALA A 153 13.91 17.39 -18.86
C ALA A 153 13.17 17.78 -20.16
N ALA A 154 11.91 17.36 -20.31
CA ALA A 154 11.07 17.74 -21.45
C ALA A 154 10.91 19.27 -21.55
N GLY A 155 10.62 19.93 -20.43
CA GLY A 155 10.47 21.38 -20.37
C GLY A 155 11.77 22.13 -20.69
N VAL A 156 12.91 21.68 -20.15
CA VAL A 156 14.22 22.28 -20.43
C VAL A 156 14.58 22.14 -21.91
N VAL A 157 14.42 20.94 -22.48
CA VAL A 157 14.73 20.70 -23.89
C VAL A 157 13.82 21.52 -24.80
N ALA A 158 12.51 21.57 -24.51
CA ALA A 158 11.56 22.36 -25.28
C ALA A 158 11.85 23.86 -25.22
N ALA A 159 12.34 24.37 -24.09
CA ALA A 159 12.70 25.79 -23.94
C ALA A 159 14.05 26.15 -24.57
N SER A 160 14.92 25.15 -24.80
CA SER A 160 16.25 25.32 -25.40
C SER A 160 16.31 25.14 -26.91
N ALA A 161 15.18 24.78 -27.53
CA ALA A 161 15.02 24.55 -28.97
C ALA A 161 14.30 25.71 -29.65
#